data_AF-A0A7V0S704-F1
#
_entry.id   AF-A0A7V0S704-F1
#
_cell.length_a   1.000
_cell.length_b   1.000
_cell.length_c   1.000
_cell.angle_alpha   90.00
_cell.angle_beta   90.00
_cell.angle_gamma   90.00
#
_symmetry.space_group_name_H-M   'P 1'
#
loop_
_entity.id
_entity.type
_entity.pdbx_description
1 polymer ?
#
loop_
_entity_poly.entity_id
_entity_poly.type
_entity_poly.pdbx_seq_one_letter_code
_entity_poly.pdbx_strand_id
1 'polypeptide(L)'
;MTDLEFEELCIRCGGCCGSFDGNPCEHLRRDEKGLCYCAIYENRFGWHKTVSRRELECVPIIEKLTEEWIGEHVCAYKRKFEKN
;
A
#
# COMPACT_ATOMS: atom_id res chain seq x y z
N MET A 1 14.88 13.67 2.26
CA MET A 1 13.64 13.17 1.69
C MET A 1 12.64 13.10 2.81
N THR A 2 11.61 13.94 2.78
CA THR A 2 10.56 14.05 3.79
C THR A 2 9.55 12.90 3.64
N ASP A 3 8.76 12.64 4.67
CA ASP A 3 7.72 11.60 4.64
C ASP A 3 6.72 11.85 3.49
N LEU A 4 6.41 13.11 3.18
CA LEU A 4 5.58 13.51 2.04
C LEU A 4 6.17 13.07 0.69
N GLU A 5 7.47 13.31 0.47
CA GLU A 5 8.16 12.89 -0.76
C GLU A 5 8.21 11.36 -0.88
N PHE A 6 8.26 10.65 0.24
CA PHE A 6 8.04 9.22 0.22
C PHE A 6 6.62 8.94 -0.22
N GLU A 7 5.59 9.42 0.47
CA GLU A 7 4.19 9.08 0.13
C GLU A 7 3.80 9.39 -1.32
N GLU A 8 4.22 10.51 -1.89
CA GLU A 8 3.97 10.86 -3.29
C GLU A 8 4.50 9.83 -4.30
N LEU A 9 5.57 9.11 -3.95
CA LEU A 9 6.12 8.03 -4.78
C LEU A 9 5.27 6.75 -4.74
N CYS A 10 4.14 6.73 -4.04
CA CYS A 10 3.30 5.56 -3.95
C CYS A 10 2.65 5.37 -5.30
N ILE A 11 3.30 4.58 -6.17
CA ILE A 11 2.87 4.31 -7.55
C ILE A 11 1.60 3.46 -7.64
N ARG A 12 0.88 3.33 -6.52
CA ARG A 12 -0.37 2.59 -6.41
C ARG A 12 -0.24 1.16 -6.95
N CYS A 13 0.86 0.49 -6.60
CA CYS A 13 1.12 -0.90 -6.99
C CYS A 13 0.10 -1.89 -6.40
N GLY A 14 -0.62 -1.50 -5.35
CA GLY A 14 -1.58 -2.35 -4.64
C GLY A 14 -0.95 -3.42 -3.73
N GLY A 15 0.39 -3.50 -3.65
CA GLY A 15 1.11 -4.46 -2.82
C GLY A 15 0.76 -4.34 -1.33
N CYS A 16 1.03 -3.19 -0.72
CA CYS A 16 0.70 -2.95 0.69
C CYS A 16 -0.80 -2.95 0.99
N CYS A 17 -1.65 -2.74 -0.02
CA CYS A 17 -3.11 -2.75 0.11
C CYS A 17 -3.73 -4.15 -0.05
N GLY A 18 -2.93 -5.21 -0.16
CA GLY A 18 -3.40 -6.59 -0.24
C GLY A 18 -3.91 -7.03 -1.61
N SER A 19 -3.57 -6.33 -2.70
CA SER A 19 -3.98 -6.73 -4.07
C SER A 19 -3.45 -8.12 -4.48
N PHE A 20 -2.37 -8.59 -3.83
CA PHE A 20 -1.71 -9.86 -4.11
C PHE A 20 -2.04 -10.94 -3.07
N ASP A 21 -2.78 -10.59 -2.01
CA ASP A 21 -3.21 -11.49 -0.92
C ASP A 21 -4.60 -12.09 -1.20
N GLY A 22 -5.24 -11.75 -2.32
CA GLY A 22 -6.63 -12.14 -2.60
C GLY A 22 -7.67 -11.50 -1.66
N ASN A 23 -7.23 -10.69 -0.70
CA ASN A 23 -8.05 -10.04 0.33
C ASN A 23 -7.65 -8.57 0.51
N PRO A 24 -7.90 -7.72 -0.51
CA PRO A 24 -7.47 -6.34 -0.50
C PRO A 24 -8.22 -5.49 0.54
N CYS A 25 -7.63 -4.35 0.90
CA CYS A 25 -8.29 -3.27 1.63
C CYS A 25 -9.62 -2.87 0.95
N GLU A 26 -10.65 -2.60 1.75
CA GLU A 26 -12.00 -2.24 1.29
C GLU A 26 -12.05 -0.95 0.46
N HIS A 27 -10.99 -0.14 0.53
CA HIS A 27 -10.82 1.11 -0.23
C HIS A 27 -9.92 0.96 -1.46
N LEU A 28 -9.33 -0.22 -1.70
CA LEU A 28 -8.55 -0.48 -2.90
C LEU A 28 -9.49 -0.56 -4.11
N ARG A 29 -9.18 0.20 -5.16
CA ARG A 29 -9.91 0.23 -6.42
C ARG A 29 -8.95 0.03 -7.59
N ARG A 30 -9.52 -0.22 -8.76
CA ARG A 30 -8.80 -0.23 -10.04
C ARG A 30 -9.43 0.78 -10.98
N ASP A 31 -8.60 1.48 -11.74
CA ASP A 31 -9.07 2.33 -12.83
C ASP A 31 -9.35 1.51 -14.10
N GLU A 32 -9.81 2.18 -15.16
CA GLU A 32 -10.12 1.57 -16.46
C GLU A 32 -8.90 0.94 -17.15
N LYS A 33 -7.69 1.35 -16.75
CA LYS A 33 -6.41 0.81 -17.24
C LYS A 33 -5.89 -0.34 -16.36
N GLY A 34 -6.64 -0.72 -15.34
CA GLY A 34 -6.30 -1.78 -14.40
C GLY A 34 -5.28 -1.36 -13.33
N LEU A 35 -4.90 -0.08 -13.26
CA LEU A 35 -4.00 0.43 -12.22
C LEU A 35 -4.75 0.53 -10.89
N CYS A 36 -4.11 0.10 -9.82
CA CYS A 36 -4.71 0.21 -8.50
C CYS A 36 -4.70 1.67 -8.03
N TYR A 37 -5.62 2.03 -7.13
CA TYR A 37 -5.60 3.29 -6.38
C TYR A 37 -6.37 3.15 -5.07
N CYS A 38 -6.05 4.02 -4.09
CA CYS A 38 -6.79 4.09 -2.84
C CYS A 38 -7.87 5.17 -2.95
N ALA A 39 -9.13 4.82 -2.72
CA ALA A 39 -10.26 5.77 -2.78
C ALA A 39 -10.26 6.81 -1.66
N ILE A 40 -9.55 6.54 -0.56
CA ILE A 40 -9.43 7.42 0.61
C ILE A 40 -7.99 7.88 0.83
N TYR A 41 -7.19 7.99 -0.23
CA TYR A 41 -5.73 8.19 -0.10
C TYR A 41 -5.35 9.31 0.88
N GLU A 42 -6.00 10.47 0.83
CA GLU A 42 -5.76 11.61 1.73
C GLU A 42 -6.04 11.30 3.22
N ASN A 43 -6.96 10.38 3.50
CA ASN A 43 -7.38 9.97 4.85
C ASN A 43 -7.09 8.48 5.10
N ARG A 44 -6.05 7.94 4.45
CA ARG A 44 -5.80 6.50 4.45
C ARG A 44 -5.22 5.98 5.74
N PHE A 45 -4.58 6.81 6.56
CA PHE A 45 -3.86 6.32 7.72
C PHE A 45 -4.81 5.85 8.84
N GLY A 46 -4.38 4.84 9.58
CA GLY A 46 -5.15 4.22 10.66
C GLY A 46 -5.79 2.89 10.29
N TRP A 47 -6.74 2.46 11.11
CA TRP A 47 -7.39 1.14 11.02
C TRP A 47 -8.48 1.10 9.95
N HIS A 48 -8.38 0.10 9.08
CA HIS A 48 -9.33 -0.21 8.00
C HIS A 48 -9.64 -1.69 7.97
N LYS A 49 -10.52 -2.11 7.06
CA LYS A 49 -10.85 -3.51 6.85
C LYS A 49 -10.50 -3.97 5.44
N THR A 50 -10.23 -5.26 5.30
CA THR A 50 -10.23 -5.93 4.01
C THR A 50 -11.66 -6.20 3.54
N VAL A 51 -11.82 -6.60 2.29
CA VAL A 51 -13.11 -7.07 1.75
C VAL A 51 -13.69 -8.26 2.53
N SER A 52 -12.84 -9.10 3.14
CA SER A 52 -13.25 -10.18 4.04
C SER A 52 -13.47 -9.74 5.50
N ARG A 53 -13.43 -8.44 5.78
CA ARG A 53 -13.55 -7.83 7.12
C ARG A 53 -12.38 -8.10 8.09
N ARG A 54 -11.22 -8.54 7.60
CA ARG A 54 -10.01 -8.60 8.43
C ARG A 54 -9.51 -7.18 8.69
N GLU A 55 -9.11 -6.87 9.92
CA GLU A 55 -8.54 -5.57 10.26
C GLU A 55 -7.12 -5.44 9.70
N LEU A 56 -6.78 -4.24 9.23
CA LEU A 56 -5.45 -3.86 8.79
C LEU A 56 -5.17 -2.41 9.18
N GLU A 57 -3.94 -2.10 9.50
CA GLU A 57 -3.52 -0.73 9.76
C GLU A 57 -2.77 -0.19 8.54
N CYS A 58 -3.21 0.96 8.04
CA CYS A 58 -2.49 1.70 7.02
C CYS A 58 -1.59 2.72 7.72
N VAL A 59 -0.29 2.50 7.62
CA VAL A 59 0.75 3.33 8.22
C VAL A 59 1.53 4.08 7.13
N PRO A 60 2.31 5.12 7.50
CA PRO A 60 3.31 5.69 6.60
C PRO A 60 4.21 4.62 5.97
N ILE A 61 4.57 4.81 4.71
CA ILE A 61 5.38 3.86 3.94
C ILE A 61 6.72 3.60 4.63
N ILE A 62 7.34 4.60 5.25
CA ILE A 62 8.60 4.44 5.97
C ILE A 62 8.50 3.43 7.11
N GLU A 63 7.37 3.41 7.82
CA GLU A 63 7.09 2.42 8.86
C GLU A 63 6.87 1.05 8.22
N LYS A 64 6.09 1.00 7.13
CA LYS A 64 5.78 -0.24 6.42
C LYS A 64 7.02 -0.95 5.88
N LEU A 65 8.04 -0.20 5.45
CA LEU A 65 9.27 -0.74 4.87
C LEU A 65 10.06 -1.67 5.81
N THR A 66 9.85 -1.57 7.11
CA THR A 66 10.52 -2.42 8.11
C THR A 66 9.85 -3.78 8.30
N GLU A 67 8.67 -3.98 7.72
CA GLU A 67 7.88 -5.20 7.82
C GLU A 67 7.98 -6.05 6.55
N GLU A 68 7.65 -7.33 6.64
CA GLU A 68 7.40 -8.20 5.49
C GLU A 68 5.89 -8.28 5.19
N TRP A 69 5.52 -8.29 3.90
CA TRP A 69 4.12 -8.49 3.51
C TRP A 69 3.96 -9.13 2.12
N ILE A 70 2.81 -9.77 1.90
CA ILE A 70 2.47 -10.36 0.60
C ILE A 70 2.37 -9.24 -0.45
N GLY A 71 3.17 -9.37 -1.52
CA GLY A 71 3.24 -8.35 -2.57
C GLY A 71 4.28 -7.25 -2.30
N GLU A 72 5.16 -7.40 -1.32
CA GLU A 72 6.26 -6.44 -1.09
C GLU A 72 7.22 -6.31 -2.27
N HIS A 73 7.42 -7.39 -3.04
CA HIS A 73 8.29 -7.41 -4.23
C HIS A 73 7.83 -6.46 -5.35
N VAL A 74 6.55 -6.04 -5.37
CA VAL A 74 6.06 -5.02 -6.32
C VAL A 74 6.13 -3.59 -5.76
N CYS A 75 6.51 -3.43 -4.48
CA CYS A 75 6.65 -2.13 -3.85
C CYS A 75 7.89 -1.41 -4.38
N ALA A 76 7.68 -0.25 -5.01
CA ALA A 76 8.78 0.55 -5.56
C ALA A 76 9.78 0.99 -4.48
N TYR A 77 9.31 1.29 -3.27
CA TYR A 77 10.16 1.67 -2.15
C TYR A 77 11.03 0.52 -1.68
N LYS A 78 10.42 -0.64 -1.41
CA LYS A 78 11.17 -1.80 -0.90
C LYS A 78 12.27 -2.19 -1.89
N ARG A 79 11.98 -2.23 -3.19
CA ARG A 79 12.98 -2.40 -4.25
C ARG A 79 14.08 -1.32 -4.31
N LYS A 80 13.76 -0.07 -3.95
CA LYS A 80 14.71 1.05 -3.94
C LYS A 80 15.62 1.01 -2.71
N PHE A 81 15.11 0.57 -1.56
CA PHE A 81 15.81 0.62 -0.28
C PHE A 81 16.38 -0.73 0.19
N GLU A 82 15.93 -1.87 -0.35
CA GLU A 82 16.52 -3.20 -0.11
C GLU A 82 17.85 -3.41 -0.83
N LYS A 83 18.23 -2.53 -1.76
CA LYS A 83 19.58 -2.53 -2.34
C LYS A 83 20.57 -1.87 -1.38
N ASN A 84 20.88 -2.55 -0.28
CA ASN A 84 22.11 -2.38 0.50
C ASN A 84 22.52 -3.74 1.09
#